data_AF-X1UDS4-F1
#
_entry.id   AF-X1UDS4-F1
#
_cell.length_a   1.000
_cell.length_b   1.000
_cell.length_c   1.000
_cell.angle_alpha   90.00
_cell.angle_beta   90.00
_cell.angle_gamma   90.00
#
_symmetry.space_group_name_H-M   'P 1'
#
loop_
_entity.id
_entity.type
_entity.pdbx_description
1 polymer ?
#
loop_
_entity_poly.entity_id
_entity_poly.type
_entity_poly.pdbx_seq_one_letter_code
_entity_poly.pdbx_strand_id
1 'polypeptide(L)'
;EAKIDAFKIEGRMRDPIYIEETTSCYKEAINAYYDNTFTQEKVKGWLTRLSKVYNRGFSTGFYFEHPKGSEIQREFDGNLSNYKKVEIGKVLSYYSEKKAAKILLTAGKLKLKDEIFIIGTHTDTYLRQIINSLQIKQKSNLTETPLVKSKTQRLTVGILVDTPVKKNDKIFKLEKKIEINNRIK
;
A
#
# COMPACT_ATOMS: atom_id res chain seq x y z
N GLU A 1 27.91 -2.61 -18.42
CA GLU A 1 27.25 -1.42 -17.85
C GLU A 1 26.79 -0.48 -18.96
N ALA A 2 25.74 0.32 -18.70
CA ALA A 2 25.10 1.20 -19.70
C ALA A 2 25.54 2.68 -19.64
N LYS A 3 26.58 3.03 -18.87
CA LYS A 3 27.06 4.41 -18.66
C LYS A 3 25.98 5.38 -18.17
N ILE A 4 25.18 4.94 -17.19
CA ILE A 4 24.16 5.75 -16.52
C ILE A 4 24.64 6.05 -15.11
N ASP A 5 24.82 7.33 -14.80
CA ASP A 5 25.35 7.76 -13.50
C ASP A 5 24.24 7.96 -12.45
N ALA A 6 22.99 8.19 -12.87
CA ALA A 6 21.89 8.46 -11.97
C ALA A 6 20.53 7.99 -12.50
N PHE A 7 19.69 7.52 -11.57
CA PHE A 7 18.27 7.28 -11.79
C PHE A 7 17.46 8.34 -11.05
N LYS A 8 16.39 8.83 -11.69
CA LYS A 8 15.45 9.79 -11.08
C LYS A 8 14.12 9.12 -10.81
N ILE A 9 13.62 9.25 -9.59
CA ILE A 9 12.25 8.90 -9.21
C ILE A 9 11.50 10.19 -8.91
N GLU A 10 10.35 10.41 -9.57
CA GLU A 10 9.46 11.54 -9.29
C GLU A 10 8.36 11.07 -8.32
N GLY A 11 8.20 11.78 -7.21
CA GLY A 11 7.19 11.46 -6.19
C GLY A 11 6.41 12.66 -5.63
N ARG A 12 6.49 13.86 -6.22
CA ARG A 12 5.79 15.02 -5.66
C ARG A 12 4.29 14.79 -5.69
N MET A 13 3.63 15.16 -4.59
CA MET A 13 2.19 14.95 -4.37
C MET A 13 1.75 13.47 -4.44
N ARG A 14 2.70 12.52 -4.38
CA ARG A 14 2.38 11.10 -4.30
C ARG A 14 2.15 10.66 -2.87
N ASP A 15 1.29 9.67 -2.75
CA ASP A 15 0.97 9.02 -1.47
C ASP A 15 2.20 8.29 -0.90
N PRO A 16 2.41 8.26 0.42
CA PRO A 16 3.53 7.54 1.04
C PRO A 16 3.65 6.07 0.61
N ILE A 17 2.53 5.37 0.34
CA ILE A 17 2.56 3.98 -0.14
C ILE A 17 3.19 3.90 -1.54
N TYR A 18 2.92 4.87 -2.42
CA TYR A 18 3.57 4.94 -3.73
C TYR A 18 5.07 5.17 -3.60
N ILE A 19 5.45 6.08 -2.70
CA ILE A 19 6.86 6.43 -2.47
C ILE A 19 7.61 5.21 -1.94
N GLU A 20 7.10 4.55 -0.90
CA GLU A 20 7.71 3.34 -0.32
C GLU A 20 7.87 2.24 -1.38
N GLU A 21 6.79 1.85 -2.07
CA GLU A 21 6.85 0.74 -3.03
C GLU A 21 7.77 1.05 -4.21
N THR A 22 7.69 2.27 -4.78
CA THR A 22 8.51 2.65 -5.93
C THR A 22 9.99 2.68 -5.54
N THR A 23 10.33 3.40 -4.48
CA THR A 23 11.74 3.54 -4.06
C THR A 23 12.33 2.20 -3.61
N SER A 24 11.56 1.37 -2.89
CA SER A 24 12.01 0.04 -2.47
C SER A 24 12.27 -0.88 -3.66
N CYS A 25 11.35 -0.97 -4.63
CA CYS A 25 11.54 -1.83 -5.81
C CYS A 25 12.81 -1.43 -6.60
N TYR A 26 13.03 -0.13 -6.82
CA TYR A 26 14.24 0.33 -7.51
C TYR A 26 15.51 0.10 -6.68
N LYS A 27 15.46 0.34 -5.35
CA LYS A 27 16.60 0.09 -4.47
C LYS A 27 16.97 -1.40 -4.43
N GLU A 28 15.97 -2.28 -4.35
CA GLU A 28 16.16 -3.73 -4.40
C GLU A 28 16.73 -4.18 -5.75
N ALA A 29 16.27 -3.60 -6.87
CA ALA A 29 16.79 -3.92 -8.20
C ALA A 29 18.26 -3.49 -8.36
N ILE A 30 18.60 -2.29 -7.89
CA ILE A 30 19.98 -1.79 -7.88
C ILE A 30 20.87 -2.68 -7.01
N ASN A 31 20.45 -2.99 -5.78
CA ASN A 31 21.21 -3.87 -4.89
C ASN A 31 21.38 -5.27 -5.52
N ALA A 32 20.32 -5.85 -6.08
CA ALA A 32 20.39 -7.17 -6.72
C ALA A 32 21.37 -7.22 -7.90
N TYR A 33 21.52 -6.11 -8.64
CA TYR A 33 22.53 -5.99 -9.69
C TYR A 33 23.95 -6.06 -9.12
N TYR A 34 24.27 -5.22 -8.13
CA TYR A 34 25.60 -5.18 -7.51
C TYR A 34 25.95 -6.45 -6.74
N ASP A 35 24.95 -7.11 -6.14
CA ASP A 35 25.13 -8.35 -5.39
C ASP A 35 25.17 -9.59 -6.30
N ASN A 36 25.09 -9.45 -7.63
CA ASN A 36 25.00 -10.56 -8.59
C ASN A 36 23.81 -11.52 -8.33
N THR A 37 22.72 -11.01 -7.76
CA THR A 37 21.50 -11.79 -7.48
C THR A 37 20.29 -11.33 -8.30
N PHE A 38 20.52 -10.56 -9.36
CA PHE A 38 19.47 -10.07 -10.25
C PHE A 38 18.91 -11.21 -11.10
N THR A 39 17.59 -11.44 -11.02
CA THR A 39 16.91 -12.51 -11.77
C THR A 39 15.61 -12.01 -12.36
N GLN A 40 15.14 -12.68 -13.43
CA GLN A 40 13.84 -12.40 -14.04
C GLN A 40 12.67 -12.62 -13.08
N GLU A 41 12.82 -13.52 -12.11
CA GLU A 41 11.81 -13.74 -11.08
C GLU A 41 11.67 -12.51 -10.17
N LYS A 42 12.79 -11.93 -9.72
CA LYS A 42 12.76 -10.67 -8.95
C LYS A 42 12.13 -9.53 -9.76
N VAL A 43 12.47 -9.42 -11.06
CA VAL A 43 11.85 -8.43 -11.97
C VAL A 43 10.33 -8.59 -11.99
N LYS A 44 9.81 -9.81 -12.16
CA LYS A 44 8.36 -10.08 -12.10
C LYS A 44 7.77 -9.70 -10.74
N GLY A 45 8.48 -9.96 -9.65
CA GLY A 45 8.08 -9.57 -8.29
C GLY A 45 7.96 -8.06 -8.13
N TRP A 46 8.96 -7.30 -8.55
CA TRP A 46 8.94 -5.83 -8.51
C TRP A 46 7.84 -5.25 -9.39
N LEU A 47 7.67 -5.74 -10.63
CA LEU A 47 6.58 -5.30 -11.52
C LEU A 47 5.20 -5.58 -10.90
N THR A 48 5.05 -6.73 -10.25
CA THR A 48 3.80 -7.07 -9.53
C THR A 48 3.53 -6.08 -8.40
N ARG A 49 4.54 -5.69 -7.62
CA ARG A 49 4.40 -4.69 -6.55
C ARG A 49 4.10 -3.30 -7.09
N LEU A 50 4.87 -2.85 -8.08
CA LEU A 50 4.69 -1.56 -8.76
C LEU A 50 3.28 -1.43 -9.39
N SER A 51 2.70 -2.53 -9.89
CA SER A 51 1.35 -2.51 -10.44
C SER A 51 0.25 -2.21 -9.41
N LYS A 52 0.52 -2.40 -8.11
CA LYS A 52 -0.43 -2.14 -7.01
C LYS A 52 -0.50 -0.68 -6.60
N VAL A 53 0.50 0.12 -6.97
CA VAL A 53 0.52 1.56 -6.72
C VAL A 53 0.22 2.32 -8.01
N TYR A 54 -0.01 3.63 -7.90
CA TYR A 54 -0.39 4.45 -9.06
C TYR A 54 0.57 4.23 -10.24
N ASN A 55 0.04 3.85 -11.39
CA ASN A 55 0.85 3.70 -12.61
C ASN A 55 0.00 3.98 -13.85
N ARG A 56 0.67 4.24 -14.97
CA ARG A 56 0.07 4.48 -16.30
C ARG A 56 0.53 3.40 -17.30
N GLY A 57 0.73 2.18 -16.80
CA GLY A 57 1.40 1.13 -17.55
C GLY A 57 2.92 1.22 -17.42
N PHE A 58 3.59 0.15 -17.83
CA PHE A 58 5.04 0.05 -17.85
C PHE A 58 5.51 -0.01 -19.30
N SER A 59 6.57 0.73 -19.61
CA SER A 59 7.23 0.67 -20.91
C SER A 59 8.73 0.80 -20.72
N THR A 60 9.49 0.44 -21.75
CA THR A 60 10.94 0.69 -21.80
C THR A 60 11.26 2.18 -21.95
N GLY A 61 10.25 3.01 -22.23
CA GLY A 61 10.40 4.42 -22.55
C GLY A 61 11.49 4.64 -23.61
N PHE A 62 12.31 5.65 -23.39
CA PHE A 62 13.37 6.10 -24.30
C PHE A 62 14.66 5.28 -24.20
N TYR A 63 14.65 4.10 -23.55
CA TYR A 63 15.89 3.41 -23.19
C TYR A 63 16.56 2.68 -24.38
N PHE A 64 15.78 2.08 -25.29
CA PHE A 64 16.32 1.28 -26.41
C PHE A 64 16.17 1.95 -27.77
N GLU A 65 15.05 2.64 -28.01
CA GLU A 65 14.76 3.35 -29.26
C GLU A 65 14.07 4.68 -28.96
N HIS A 66 13.91 5.52 -29.99
CA HIS A 66 13.00 6.66 -29.91
C HIS A 66 11.56 6.17 -29.72
N PRO A 67 10.81 6.72 -28.76
CA PRO A 67 9.46 6.24 -28.48
C PRO A 67 8.55 6.53 -29.66
N LYS A 68 7.85 5.49 -30.12
CA LYS A 68 6.93 5.56 -31.26
C LYS A 68 5.53 6.05 -30.87
N GLY A 69 5.37 6.51 -29.63
CA GLY A 69 4.10 6.99 -29.06
C GLY A 69 3.14 5.89 -28.60
N SER A 70 3.30 4.65 -29.09
CA SER A 70 2.54 3.46 -28.67
C SER A 70 2.89 2.98 -27.25
N GLU A 71 4.06 3.35 -26.73
CA GLU A 71 4.53 3.02 -25.38
C GLU A 71 3.84 3.83 -24.28
N ILE A 72 3.10 4.88 -24.66
CA ILE A 72 2.31 5.70 -23.75
C ILE A 72 0.87 5.21 -23.84
N GLN A 73 0.33 4.67 -22.75
CA GLN A 73 -1.09 4.31 -22.69
C GLN A 73 -1.94 5.57 -22.82
N ARG A 74 -2.78 5.62 -23.86
CA ARG A 74 -3.71 6.74 -24.16
C ARG A 74 -5.18 6.38 -24.05
N GLU A 75 -5.52 5.10 -23.90
CA GLU A 75 -6.92 4.65 -23.90
C GLU A 75 -7.64 4.97 -22.58
N PHE A 76 -6.89 5.05 -21.47
CA PHE A 76 -7.45 5.32 -20.15
C PHE A 76 -6.68 6.44 -19.49
N ASP A 77 -7.40 7.48 -19.07
CA ASP A 77 -6.83 8.54 -18.25
C ASP A 77 -6.59 8.07 -16.82
N GLY A 78 -5.44 8.47 -16.27
CA GLY A 78 -5.17 8.35 -14.85
C GLY A 78 -4.55 7.01 -14.43
N ASN A 79 -5.09 6.39 -13.39
CA ASN A 79 -4.45 5.26 -12.71
C ASN A 79 -4.90 3.90 -13.26
N LEU A 80 -3.98 3.16 -13.88
CA LEU A 80 -4.22 1.79 -14.34
C LEU A 80 -4.14 0.74 -13.24
N SER A 81 -3.64 1.07 -12.05
CA SER A 81 -3.63 0.12 -10.95
C SER A 81 -5.05 -0.36 -10.65
N ASN A 82 -5.20 -1.68 -10.57
CA ASN A 82 -6.43 -2.31 -10.11
C ASN A 82 -6.52 -2.32 -8.58
N TYR A 83 -5.68 -1.58 -7.86
CA TYR A 83 -5.82 -1.38 -6.41
C TYR A 83 -6.30 0.03 -6.11
N LYS A 84 -7.07 0.14 -5.02
CA LYS A 84 -7.52 1.40 -4.44
C LYS A 84 -7.07 1.45 -2.98
N LYS A 85 -6.59 2.61 -2.55
CA LYS A 85 -6.37 2.92 -1.14
C LYS A 85 -7.71 3.24 -0.49
N VAL A 86 -8.13 2.42 0.48
CA VAL A 86 -9.40 2.56 1.19
C VAL A 86 -9.15 2.90 2.64
N GLU A 87 -9.69 4.02 3.12
CA GLU A 87 -9.70 4.36 4.54
C GLU A 87 -10.70 3.45 5.28
N ILE A 88 -10.20 2.67 6.23
CA ILE A 88 -11.02 1.71 6.99
C ILE A 88 -11.27 2.16 8.43
N GLY A 89 -10.52 3.14 8.93
CA GLY A 89 -10.65 3.61 10.30
C GLY A 89 -9.59 4.62 10.72
N LYS A 90 -9.48 4.81 12.03
CA LYS A 90 -8.47 5.69 12.64
C LYS A 90 -8.03 5.22 14.02
N VAL A 91 -6.86 5.66 14.46
CA VAL A 91 -6.33 5.43 15.81
C VAL A 91 -7.09 6.29 16.82
N LEU A 92 -7.57 5.66 17.90
CA LEU A 92 -8.16 6.34 19.05
C LEU A 92 -7.13 6.62 20.15
N SER A 93 -6.28 5.63 20.44
CA SER A 93 -5.22 5.73 21.45
C SER A 93 -4.12 4.71 21.19
N TYR A 94 -2.91 5.05 21.63
CA TYR A 94 -1.74 4.16 21.63
C TYR A 94 -1.31 3.89 23.06
N TYR A 95 -0.99 2.63 23.37
CA TYR A 95 -0.53 2.16 24.67
C TYR A 95 0.92 1.67 24.51
N SER A 96 1.88 2.50 24.90
CA SER A 96 3.32 2.27 24.71
C SER A 96 3.80 0.98 25.37
N GLU A 97 3.42 0.74 26.63
CA GLU A 97 3.80 -0.45 27.40
C GLU A 97 3.43 -1.76 26.70
N LYS A 98 2.30 -1.76 26.00
CA LYS A 98 1.74 -2.93 25.33
C LYS A 98 2.06 -2.97 23.83
N LYS A 99 2.72 -1.92 23.31
CA LYS A 99 2.88 -1.68 21.86
C LYS A 99 1.57 -1.88 21.09
N ALA A 100 0.46 -1.39 21.66
CA ALA A 100 -0.88 -1.66 21.16
C ALA A 100 -1.61 -0.37 20.80
N ALA A 101 -2.31 -0.37 19.67
CA ALA A 101 -3.21 0.70 19.26
C ALA A 101 -4.67 0.26 19.43
N LYS A 102 -5.48 1.11 20.03
CA LYS A 102 -6.95 1.01 19.95
C LYS A 102 -7.40 1.81 18.75
N ILE A 103 -8.05 1.13 17.81
CA ILE A 103 -8.51 1.70 16.56
C ILE A 103 -10.03 1.71 16.51
N LEU A 104 -10.59 2.72 15.84
CA LEU A 104 -11.99 2.77 15.45
C LEU A 104 -12.10 2.35 13.99
N LEU A 105 -12.72 1.21 13.75
CA LEU A 105 -13.06 0.75 12.41
C LEU A 105 -14.38 1.40 11.98
N THR A 106 -14.39 1.99 10.78
CA THR A 106 -15.53 2.72 10.20
C THR A 106 -16.00 2.17 8.86
N ALA A 107 -15.23 1.25 8.26
CA ALA A 107 -15.59 0.54 7.04
C ALA A 107 -14.84 -0.78 6.94
N GLY A 108 -15.46 -1.78 6.30
CA GLY A 108 -14.83 -3.06 5.99
C GLY A 108 -14.65 -3.95 7.22
N LYS A 109 -13.72 -4.90 7.13
CA LYS A 109 -13.29 -5.75 8.23
C LYS A 109 -11.78 -5.93 8.21
N LEU A 110 -11.22 -6.24 9.37
CA LEU A 110 -9.83 -6.64 9.51
C LEU A 110 -9.74 -8.14 9.73
N LYS A 111 -8.73 -8.76 9.14
CA LYS A 111 -8.37 -10.15 9.35
C LYS A 111 -6.93 -10.24 9.79
N LEU A 112 -6.59 -11.30 10.51
CA LEU A 112 -5.20 -11.69 10.65
C LEU A 112 -4.59 -11.84 9.26
N LYS A 113 -3.33 -11.44 9.13
CA LYS A 113 -2.55 -11.41 7.89
C LYS A 113 -2.99 -10.38 6.84
N ASP A 114 -3.98 -9.54 7.13
CA ASP A 114 -4.19 -8.34 6.33
C ASP A 114 -2.99 -7.39 6.43
N GLU A 115 -2.59 -6.82 5.30
CA GLU A 115 -1.69 -5.66 5.25
C GLU A 115 -2.49 -4.38 5.50
N ILE A 116 -1.99 -3.53 6.40
CA ILE A 116 -2.55 -2.22 6.71
C ILE A 116 -1.48 -1.14 6.65
N PHE A 117 -1.96 0.08 6.46
CA PHE A 117 -1.15 1.29 6.50
C PHE A 117 -1.73 2.26 7.52
N ILE A 118 -0.94 2.69 8.49
CA ILE A 118 -1.30 3.76 9.42
C ILE A 118 -0.55 5.01 8.98
N ILE A 119 -1.28 6.04 8.57
CA ILE A 119 -0.74 7.25 7.97
C ILE A 119 -1.30 8.47 8.71
N GLY A 120 -0.38 9.33 9.15
CA GLY A 120 -0.66 10.61 9.76
C GLY A 120 -1.25 11.63 8.80
N THR A 121 -2.29 12.36 9.22
CA THR A 121 -2.74 13.56 8.47
C THR A 121 -2.04 14.84 8.93
N HIS A 122 -1.66 14.90 10.21
CA HIS A 122 -0.98 16.04 10.84
C HIS A 122 0.21 15.58 11.69
N THR A 123 0.71 14.38 11.39
CA THR A 123 1.79 13.72 12.10
C THR A 123 2.73 13.11 11.06
N ASP A 124 3.93 12.77 11.51
CA ASP A 124 4.97 12.06 10.78
C ASP A 124 4.76 10.53 10.72
N THR A 125 3.62 10.04 11.21
CA THR A 125 3.35 8.59 11.23
C THR A 125 3.22 8.05 9.82
N TYR A 126 4.09 7.11 9.47
CA TYR A 126 3.92 6.18 8.37
C TYR A 126 4.31 4.78 8.85
N LEU A 127 3.35 3.87 8.86
CA LEU A 127 3.55 2.50 9.28
C LEU A 127 2.82 1.55 8.34
N ARG A 128 3.58 0.71 7.64
CA ARG A 128 3.08 -0.46 6.93
C ARG A 128 3.32 -1.69 7.79
N GLN A 129 2.27 -2.49 8.02
CA GLN A 129 2.43 -3.73 8.79
C GLN A 129 1.39 -4.79 8.41
N ILE A 130 1.70 -6.03 8.77
CA ILE A 130 0.78 -7.15 8.73
C ILE A 130 0.08 -7.28 10.09
N ILE A 131 -1.25 -7.46 10.09
CA ILE A 131 -2.01 -7.69 11.32
C ILE A 131 -1.69 -9.09 11.86
N ASN A 132 -1.04 -9.12 13.02
CA ASN A 132 -0.72 -10.37 13.74
C ASN A 132 -1.55 -10.56 15.01
N SER A 133 -2.35 -9.58 15.41
CA SER A 133 -3.21 -9.67 16.59
C SER A 133 -4.49 -8.85 16.40
N LEU A 134 -5.60 -9.35 16.97
CA LEU A 134 -6.90 -8.69 16.98
C LEU A 134 -7.54 -8.86 18.35
N GLN A 135 -8.06 -7.78 18.92
CA GLN A 135 -8.81 -7.83 20.17
C GLN A 135 -10.10 -7.01 20.08
N ILE A 136 -11.24 -7.60 20.46
CA ILE A 136 -12.54 -6.91 20.55
C ILE A 136 -13.18 -7.24 21.89
N LYS A 137 -13.54 -6.22 22.69
CA LYS A 137 -14.22 -6.39 24.00
C LYS A 137 -13.56 -7.49 24.86
N GLN A 138 -12.23 -7.41 25.01
CA GLN A 138 -11.37 -8.38 25.74
C GLN A 138 -11.20 -9.77 25.09
N LYS A 139 -11.94 -10.12 24.03
CA LYS A 139 -11.71 -11.35 23.25
C LYS A 139 -10.51 -11.18 22.31
N SER A 140 -9.50 -12.03 22.45
CA SER A 140 -8.23 -11.99 21.69
C SER A 140 -8.05 -13.13 20.67
N ASN A 141 -8.85 -14.19 20.74
CA ASN A 141 -8.76 -15.35 19.84
C ASN A 141 -9.58 -15.13 18.55
N LEU A 142 -9.38 -13.98 17.90
CA LEU A 142 -10.12 -13.59 16.71
C LEU A 142 -9.26 -13.71 15.47
N THR A 143 -9.79 -14.37 14.43
CA THR A 143 -9.17 -14.42 13.10
C THR A 143 -9.62 -13.27 12.21
N GLU A 144 -10.82 -12.75 12.43
CA GLU A 144 -11.35 -11.57 11.77
C GLU A 144 -12.32 -10.77 12.63
N THR A 145 -12.51 -9.49 12.28
CA THR A 145 -13.49 -8.60 12.90
C THR A 145 -14.85 -8.73 12.19
N PRO A 146 -15.97 -8.40 12.87
CA PRO A 146 -17.24 -8.18 12.20
C PRO A 146 -17.13 -7.16 11.06
N LEU A 147 -17.93 -7.34 10.02
CA LEU A 147 -18.03 -6.37 8.92
C LEU A 147 -18.69 -5.08 9.42
N VAL A 148 -18.01 -3.96 9.19
CA VAL A 148 -18.51 -2.60 9.41
C VAL A 148 -18.99 -2.04 8.07
N LYS A 149 -20.31 -1.86 7.94
CA LYS A 149 -20.93 -1.43 6.67
C LYS A 149 -21.06 0.08 6.54
N SER A 150 -21.04 0.81 7.65
CA SER A 150 -21.24 2.26 7.66
C SER A 150 -20.43 2.93 8.77
N LYS A 151 -20.20 4.24 8.61
CA LYS A 151 -19.54 5.08 9.63
C LYS A 151 -20.35 5.20 10.93
N THR A 152 -21.65 4.92 10.90
CA THR A 152 -22.53 4.94 12.09
C THR A 152 -22.29 3.73 13.00
N GLN A 153 -21.82 2.62 12.43
CA GLN A 153 -21.43 1.44 13.18
C GLN A 153 -20.01 1.66 13.74
N ARG A 154 -19.91 1.85 15.06
CA ARG A 154 -18.63 2.05 15.75
C ARG A 154 -18.11 0.70 16.26
N LEU A 155 -17.05 0.18 15.64
CA LEU A 155 -16.34 -1.00 16.14
C LEU A 155 -14.94 -0.59 16.62
N THR A 156 -14.65 -0.82 17.91
CA THR A 156 -13.30 -0.62 18.43
C THR A 156 -12.53 -1.93 18.43
N VAL A 157 -11.33 -1.90 17.88
CA VAL A 157 -10.43 -3.05 17.78
C VAL A 157 -9.09 -2.69 18.41
N GLY A 158 -8.49 -3.60 19.16
CA GLY A 158 -7.10 -3.51 19.62
C GLY A 158 -6.20 -4.29 18.66
N ILE A 159 -5.09 -3.69 18.25
CA ILE A 159 -4.05 -4.35 17.46
C ILE A 159 -2.67 -4.03 18.05
N LEU A 160 -1.73 -4.97 17.95
CA LEU A 160 -0.32 -4.66 18.14
C LEU A 160 0.20 -3.86 16.95
N VAL A 161 1.09 -2.91 17.22
CA VAL A 161 1.73 -2.06 16.21
C VAL A 161 3.24 -2.08 16.37
N ASP A 162 3.96 -2.10 15.24
CA ASP A 162 5.41 -2.29 15.23
C ASP A 162 6.16 -1.01 15.66
N THR A 163 5.56 0.16 15.39
CA THR A 163 6.08 1.47 15.81
C THR A 163 5.01 2.29 16.53
N PRO A 164 5.40 3.31 17.32
CA PRO A 164 4.45 4.24 17.91
C PRO A 164 3.54 4.90 16.86
N VAL A 165 2.26 5.04 17.22
CA VAL A 165 1.24 5.72 16.40
C VAL A 165 0.53 6.78 17.22
N LYS A 166 -0.08 7.76 16.55
CA LYS A 166 -0.68 8.93 17.18
C LYS A 166 -2.20 8.93 17.00
N LYS A 167 -2.89 9.58 17.93
CA LYS A 167 -4.35 9.74 17.90
C LYS A 167 -4.76 10.44 16.60
N ASN A 168 -5.85 9.94 16.00
CA ASN A 168 -6.38 10.35 14.70
C ASN A 168 -5.55 9.97 13.46
N ASP A 169 -4.42 9.27 13.61
CA ASP A 169 -3.78 8.66 12.44
C ASP A 169 -4.77 7.73 11.74
N LYS A 170 -4.80 7.83 10.41
CA LYS A 170 -5.77 7.12 9.57
C LYS A 170 -5.25 5.74 9.21
N ILE A 171 -6.16 4.80 9.09
CA ILE A 171 -5.84 3.41 8.78
C ILE A 171 -6.40 3.10 7.39
N PHE A 172 -5.53 2.57 6.54
CA PHE A 172 -5.84 2.25 5.16
C PHE A 172 -5.54 0.79 4.83
N LYS A 173 -6.23 0.27 3.82
CA LYS A 173 -5.91 -0.97 3.12
C LYS A 173 -5.80 -0.69 1.62
N LEU A 174 -4.94 -1.45 0.94
CA LEU A 174 -5.01 -1.56 -0.52
C LEU A 174 -5.99 -2.68 -0.87
N GLU A 175 -7.08 -2.33 -1.51
CA GLU A 175 -8.09 -3.28 -1.97
C GLU A 175 -8.08 -3.37 -3.49
N LYS A 176 -8.19 -4.59 -4.03
CA LYS A 176 -8.38 -4.78 -5.47
C LYS A 176 -9.75 -4.21 -5.86
N LYS A 177 -9.79 -3.37 -6.89
CA LYS A 177 -11.01 -2.91 -7.54
C LYS A 177 -11.75 -4.14 -8.03
N ILE A 178 -13.02 -4.27 -7.65
CA ILE A 178 -13.91 -5.26 -8.23
C ILE A 178 -14.18 -4.79 -9.65
N GLU A 179 -13.82 -5.61 -10.65
CA GLU A 179 -14.25 -5.37 -12.03
C GLU A 179 -15.77 -5.46 -12.05
N ILE A 180 -16.44 -4.29 -12.12
CA ILE A 180 -17.84 -4.27 -12.48
C ILE A 180 -17.85 -4.52 -13.99
N ASN A 181 -18.22 -5.73 -14.39
CA ASN A 181 -18.50 -6.08 -15.79
C ASN A 181 -19.73 -5.31 -16.29
N ASN A 182 -19.64 -3.98 -16.38
CA ASN A 182 -20.56 -3.18 -17.18
C ASN A 182 -20.02 -3.12 -18.61
N ARG A 183 -19.92 -4.30 -19.26
CA ARG A 183 -19.98 -4.37 -20.71
C ARG A 183 -21.45 -4.34 -21.10
N ILE A 184 -22.05 -3.16 -21.06
CA ILE A 184 -23.24 -2.90 -21.86
C ILE A 184 -22.68 -2.62 -23.26
N LYS A 185 -22.81 -3.60 -24.15
CA LYS A 185 -22.83 -3.35 -25.59
C LYS A 185 -24.19 -2.76 -25.95
#